data_AF-A0A447JPY6-F1
#
_entry.id   AF-A0A447JPY6-F1
#
_cell.length_a   1.000
_cell.length_b   1.000
_cell.length_c   1.000
_cell.angle_alpha   90.00
_cell.angle_beta   90.00
_cell.angle_gamma   90.00
#
_symmetry.space_group_name_H-M   'P 1'
#
loop_
_entity.id
_entity.type
_entity.pdbx_description
1 polymer ?
#
loop_
_entity_poly.entity_id
_entity_poly.type
_entity_poly.pdbx_seq_one_letter_code
_entity_poly.pdbx_strand_id
1 'polypeptide(L)'
;MLFAVINNPPELVWLTTEGQLVGRMPLQGIHDPESIAWSGGNQFQIGSEKDGAVYKTQVDIQRGTMQIISMVKLEGYDKAKNKGLEGTAWDAKNERLYAAKERKPIMIKEVEMSKNGITRALPSAITASVSDVSGLEYHAQRIRCWCCRTSQK
;
A
#
# COMPACT_ATOMS: atom_id res chain seq x y z
N MET A 1 5.61 -0.60 -17.10
CA MET A 1 6.54 -0.18 -16.03
C MET A 1 6.01 -0.74 -14.72
N LEU A 2 6.90 -1.23 -13.86
CA LEU A 2 6.58 -1.68 -12.51
C LEU A 2 7.13 -0.67 -11.51
N PHE A 3 6.48 -0.56 -10.35
CA PHE A 3 6.90 0.31 -9.25
C PHE A 3 6.96 -0.52 -7.97
N ALA A 4 7.95 -0.24 -7.13
CA ALA A 4 8.13 -0.88 -5.83
C ALA A 4 8.69 0.13 -4.83
N VAL A 5 8.60 -0.20 -3.54
CA VAL A 5 9.21 0.57 -2.46
C VAL A 5 10.33 -0.23 -1.81
N ILE A 6 11.35 0.46 -1.33
CA ILE A 6 12.42 -0.09 -0.51
C ILE A 6 12.29 0.56 0.86
N ASN A 7 12.37 -0.24 1.93
CA ASN A 7 12.21 0.26 3.30
C ASN A 7 13.45 1.04 3.77
N ASN A 8 14.66 0.48 3.63
CA ASN A 8 15.87 1.07 4.20
C ASN A 8 17.04 1.18 3.19
N PRO A 9 17.37 2.39 2.71
CA PRO A 9 16.67 3.66 2.95
C PRO A 9 15.29 3.70 2.24
N PRO A 10 14.33 4.54 2.70
CA PRO A 10 13.03 4.68 2.05
C PRO A 10 13.15 5.21 0.62
N GLU A 11 12.86 4.37 -0.37
CA GLU A 11 12.93 4.73 -1.79
C GLU A 11 11.73 4.23 -2.58
N LEU A 12 11.31 5.00 -3.59
CA LEU A 12 10.50 4.52 -4.70
C LEU A 12 11.44 4.09 -5.82
N VAL A 13 11.24 2.89 -6.34
CA VAL A 13 11.96 2.38 -7.52
C VAL A 13 11.00 2.07 -8.64
N TRP A 14 11.46 2.20 -9.89
CA TRP A 14 10.71 1.76 -11.05
C TRP A 14 11.55 0.89 -11.97
N LEU A 15 10.90 -0.14 -12.50
CA LEU A 15 11.51 -1.22 -13.24
C LEU A 15 10.78 -1.42 -14.57
N THR A 16 11.48 -1.99 -15.54
CA THR A 16 10.80 -2.56 -16.72
C THR A 16 9.98 -3.79 -16.32
N THR A 17 9.10 -4.27 -17.21
CA THR A 17 8.32 -5.49 -16.99
C THR A 17 9.17 -6.76 -16.94
N GLU A 18 10.40 -6.67 -17.44
CA GLU A 18 11.43 -7.72 -17.40
C GLU A 18 12.28 -7.63 -16.12
N GLY A 19 11.92 -6.73 -15.20
CA GLY A 19 12.57 -6.58 -13.89
C GLY A 19 13.86 -5.76 -13.92
N GLN A 20 14.17 -5.06 -15.00
CA GLN A 20 15.37 -4.22 -15.06
C GLN A 20 15.15 -2.90 -14.34
N LEU A 21 16.08 -2.50 -13.46
CA LEU A 21 15.99 -1.23 -12.75
C LEU A 21 16.20 -0.04 -13.70
N VAL A 22 15.21 0.84 -13.75
CA VAL A 22 15.24 2.05 -14.59
C VAL A 22 15.62 3.27 -13.77
N GLY A 23 15.14 3.37 -12.52
CA GLY A 23 15.48 4.49 -11.66
C GLY A 23 14.92 4.36 -10.25
N ARG A 24 15.28 5.33 -9.41
CA ARG A 24 14.89 5.41 -8.01
C ARG A 24 14.85 6.86 -7.52
N MET A 25 14.09 7.12 -6.48
CA MET A 25 14.12 8.39 -5.75
C MET A 25 13.76 8.17 -4.26
N PRO A 26 14.26 9.01 -3.34
CA PRO A 26 13.92 8.90 -1.92
C PRO A 26 12.44 9.22 -1.67
N LEU A 27 11.81 8.49 -0.75
CA LEU A 27 10.46 8.75 -0.29
C LEU A 27 10.46 9.79 0.82
N GLN A 28 10.54 11.08 0.45
CA GLN A 28 10.55 12.15 1.44
C GLN A 28 9.20 12.23 2.19
N GLY A 29 9.28 12.19 3.53
CA GLY A 29 8.11 12.29 4.41
C GLY A 29 7.32 10.99 4.62
N ILE A 30 7.78 9.86 4.06
CA ILE A 30 7.23 8.52 4.30
C ILE A 30 8.36 7.65 4.86
N HIS A 31 8.12 7.02 5.99
CA HIS A 31 9.10 6.16 6.65
C HIS A 31 8.58 4.73 6.67
N ASP A 32 9.47 3.74 6.71
CA ASP A 32 9.07 2.32 6.83
C ASP A 32 8.01 1.89 5.79
N PRO A 33 8.21 2.19 4.49
CA PRO A 33 7.25 1.83 3.46
C PRO A 33 7.25 0.32 3.22
N GLU A 34 6.09 -0.31 3.36
CA GLU A 34 5.92 -1.77 3.21
C GLU A 34 5.06 -2.13 2.00
N SER A 35 4.33 -1.17 1.43
CA SER A 35 3.48 -1.46 0.26
C SER A 35 3.26 -0.27 -0.66
N ILE A 36 2.95 -0.57 -1.92
CA ILE A 36 2.58 0.41 -2.94
C ILE A 36 1.47 -0.15 -3.84
N ALA A 37 0.48 0.68 -4.16
CA ALA A 37 -0.56 0.38 -5.13
C ALA A 37 -0.73 1.56 -6.10
N TRP A 38 -0.88 1.27 -7.39
CA TRP A 38 -1.14 2.30 -8.39
C TRP A 38 -2.61 2.74 -8.35
N SER A 39 -2.85 4.06 -8.32
CA SER A 39 -4.20 4.63 -8.20
C SER A 39 -4.72 5.32 -9.47
N GLY A 40 -3.97 5.25 -10.57
CA GLY A 40 -4.31 5.91 -11.84
C GLY A 40 -3.36 7.07 -12.16
N GLY A 41 -3.09 7.25 -13.46
CA GLY A 41 -2.15 8.26 -13.93
C GLY A 41 -0.78 8.13 -13.26
N ASN A 42 -0.31 9.23 -12.67
CA ASN A 42 0.96 9.31 -11.96
C ASN A 42 0.78 9.27 -10.42
N GLN A 43 -0.30 8.65 -9.94
CA GLN A 43 -0.62 8.60 -8.52
C GLN A 43 -0.49 7.19 -7.93
N PHE A 44 -0.03 7.14 -6.69
CA PHE A 44 0.20 5.90 -5.94
C PHE A 44 -0.28 6.01 -4.50
N GLN A 45 -0.78 4.91 -3.95
CA GLN A 45 -1.03 4.71 -2.53
C GLN A 45 0.19 4.00 -1.94
N ILE A 46 0.86 4.59 -0.97
CA ILE A 46 2.04 4.02 -0.31
C ILE A 46 1.71 3.78 1.15
N GLY A 47 1.80 2.53 1.60
CA GLY A 47 1.57 2.14 2.98
C GLY A 47 2.85 2.21 3.81
N SER A 48 2.78 2.85 4.97
CA SER A 48 3.84 2.93 5.98
C SER A 48 3.44 2.12 7.21
N GLU A 49 4.28 1.15 7.59
CA GLU A 49 4.09 0.39 8.82
C GLU A 49 4.24 1.30 10.04
N LYS A 50 5.35 2.04 10.10
CA LYS A 50 5.69 2.93 11.22
C LYS A 50 4.62 3.98 11.51
N ASP A 51 4.02 4.55 10.48
CA ASP A 51 3.00 5.58 10.63
C ASP A 51 1.58 5.00 10.78
N GLY A 52 1.42 3.69 10.55
CA GLY A 52 0.12 3.01 10.51
C GLY A 52 -0.83 3.68 9.50
N ALA A 53 -0.30 4.13 8.37
CA ALA A 53 -0.98 5.03 7.45
C ALA A 53 -0.74 4.69 5.99
N VAL A 54 -1.65 5.15 5.13
CA VAL A 54 -1.51 5.10 3.68
C VAL A 54 -1.49 6.51 3.12
N TYR A 55 -0.47 6.80 2.32
CA TYR A 55 -0.22 8.08 1.69
C TYR A 55 -0.64 8.02 0.23
N LYS A 56 -1.48 8.96 -0.19
CA LYS A 56 -1.73 9.20 -1.61
C LYS A 56 -0.67 10.17 -2.12
N THR A 57 0.06 9.77 -3.14
CA THR A 57 1.18 10.53 -3.69
C THR A 57 0.98 10.84 -5.17
N GLN A 58 1.56 11.96 -5.61
CA GLN A 58 1.75 12.33 -7.00
C GLN A 58 3.24 12.19 -7.32
N VAL A 59 3.58 11.42 -8.34
CA VAL A 59 4.96 11.14 -8.73
C VAL A 59 5.27 11.74 -10.10
N ASP A 60 6.43 12.37 -10.24
CA ASP A 60 7.00 12.76 -11.52
C ASP A 60 8.39 12.13 -11.63
N ILE A 61 8.47 11.00 -12.33
CA ILE A 61 9.71 10.24 -12.52
C ILE A 61 10.72 10.95 -13.44
N GLN A 62 10.27 11.87 -14.30
CA GLN A 62 11.19 12.61 -15.17
C GLN A 62 11.92 13.68 -14.38
N ARG A 63 11.23 14.32 -13.44
CA ARG A 63 11.81 15.32 -12.52
C ARG A 63 12.41 14.70 -11.26
N GLY A 64 12.14 13.43 -10.99
CA GLY A 64 12.56 12.75 -9.76
C GLY A 64 11.91 13.36 -8.51
N THR A 65 10.63 13.73 -8.62
CA THR A 65 9.91 14.41 -7.53
C THR A 65 8.65 13.65 -7.11
N MET A 66 8.29 13.80 -5.85
CA MET A 66 7.07 13.26 -5.26
C MET A 66 6.38 14.34 -4.42
N GLN A 67 5.05 14.35 -4.43
CA GLN A 67 4.25 15.15 -3.52
C GLN A 67 3.24 14.26 -2.81
N ILE A 68 3.10 14.42 -1.49
CA ILE A 68 2.02 13.79 -0.73
C ILE A 68 0.76 14.64 -0.94
N ILE A 69 -0.25 14.05 -1.55
CA ILE A 69 -1.56 14.68 -1.79
C ILE A 69 -2.41 14.60 -0.52
N SER A 70 -2.45 13.42 0.09
CA SER A 70 -3.22 13.16 1.31
C SER A 70 -2.66 11.97 2.06
N MET A 71 -3.05 11.84 3.32
CA MET A 71 -2.68 10.72 4.18
C MET A 71 -3.89 10.25 4.98
N VAL A 72 -3.98 8.94 5.14
CA VAL A 72 -5.03 8.26 5.89
C VAL A 72 -4.41 7.40 6.97
N LYS A 73 -4.67 7.75 8.24
CA LYS A 73 -4.31 6.92 9.39
C LYS A 73 -5.29 5.76 9.54
N LEU A 74 -4.77 4.57 9.75
CA LEU A 74 -5.58 3.39 9.98
C LEU A 74 -5.55 3.04 11.47
N GLU A 75 -6.71 3.16 12.13
CA GLU A 75 -6.82 2.82 13.55
C GLU A 75 -6.37 1.39 13.84
N GLY A 76 -5.42 1.25 14.77
CA GLY A 76 -4.88 -0.04 15.20
C GLY A 76 -3.92 -0.70 14.22
N TYR A 77 -3.28 0.09 13.35
CA TYR A 77 -2.12 -0.26 12.53
C TYR A 77 -0.82 0.39 13.02
N ASP A 78 -0.88 1.24 14.06
CA ASP A 78 0.22 1.96 14.70
C ASP A 78 0.84 1.21 15.91
N LYS A 79 0.51 -0.08 16.08
CA LYS A 79 0.86 -0.86 17.29
C LYS A 79 2.01 -1.84 17.04
N ALA A 80 2.85 -2.01 18.07
CA ALA A 80 4.12 -2.74 18.06
C ALA A 80 4.14 -4.15 17.43
N LYS A 81 5.32 -4.51 16.89
CA LYS A 81 5.83 -5.78 16.33
C LYS A 81 4.76 -6.84 16.01
N ASN A 82 4.60 -7.12 14.70
CA ASN A 82 3.68 -8.10 14.10
C ASN A 82 2.20 -7.68 14.10
N LYS A 83 1.93 -6.36 14.01
CA LYS A 83 0.58 -5.78 13.89
C LYS A 83 0.51 -4.63 12.88
N GLY A 84 1.60 -4.43 12.15
CA GLY A 84 1.81 -3.34 11.21
C GLY A 84 0.99 -3.48 9.95
N LEU A 85 1.05 -2.44 9.12
CA LEU A 85 0.56 -2.47 7.76
C LEU A 85 1.53 -3.28 6.90
N GLU A 86 1.03 -4.35 6.26
CA GLU A 86 1.85 -5.25 5.43
C GLU A 86 1.50 -5.17 3.94
N GLY A 87 0.36 -4.56 3.61
CA GLY A 87 -0.13 -4.57 2.24
C GLY A 87 -1.23 -3.56 2.03
N THR A 88 -1.22 -2.94 0.85
CA THR A 88 -2.28 -2.03 0.40
C THR A 88 -2.68 -2.39 -1.01
N ALA A 89 -3.97 -2.28 -1.30
CA ALA A 89 -4.51 -2.38 -2.65
C ALA A 89 -5.55 -1.31 -2.89
N TRP A 90 -5.73 -0.93 -4.15
CA TRP A 90 -6.58 0.20 -4.52
C TRP A 90 -7.59 -0.19 -5.59
N ASP A 91 -8.88 0.04 -5.32
CA ASP A 91 -9.94 -0.01 -6.30
C ASP A 91 -10.23 1.41 -6.80
N ALA A 92 -9.63 1.76 -7.94
CA ALA A 92 -9.79 3.07 -8.56
C ALA A 92 -11.22 3.37 -9.01
N LYS A 93 -12.03 2.35 -9.33
CA LYS A 93 -13.39 2.55 -9.84
C LYS A 93 -14.33 3.02 -8.73
N ASN A 94 -14.17 2.46 -7.54
CA ASN A 94 -15.03 2.73 -6.40
C ASN A 94 -14.36 3.57 -5.31
N GLU A 95 -13.14 4.06 -5.54
CA GLU A 95 -12.33 4.83 -4.59
C GLU A 95 -12.15 4.13 -3.23
N ARG A 96 -11.84 2.83 -3.26
CA ARG A 96 -11.68 2.00 -2.06
C ARG A 96 -10.23 1.59 -1.85
N LEU A 97 -9.77 1.78 -0.62
CA LEU A 97 -8.49 1.30 -0.13
C LEU A 97 -8.71 0.00 0.65
N TYR A 98 -7.90 -1.00 0.36
CA TYR A 98 -7.80 -2.21 1.16
C TYR A 98 -6.44 -2.22 1.86
N ALA A 99 -6.43 -2.44 3.17
CA ALA A 99 -5.20 -2.51 3.95
C ALA A 99 -5.12 -3.83 4.72
N ALA A 100 -4.07 -4.60 4.46
CA ALA A 100 -3.76 -5.82 5.18
C ALA A 100 -2.86 -5.50 6.39
N LYS A 101 -3.09 -6.21 7.49
CA LYS A 101 -2.15 -6.26 8.61
C LYS A 101 -1.84 -7.67 9.03
N GLU A 102 -0.59 -7.87 9.46
CA GLU A 102 -0.20 -9.10 10.12
C GLU A 102 -0.95 -9.19 11.45
N ARG A 103 -1.85 -10.15 11.55
CA ARG A 103 -2.47 -10.63 12.79
C ARG A 103 -2.86 -12.06 12.52
N LYS A 104 -2.94 -12.93 13.53
CA LYS A 104 -3.56 -14.25 13.34
C LYS A 104 -4.98 -14.21 13.91
N PRO A 105 -6.02 -14.42 13.08
CA PRO A 105 -6.02 -14.51 11.61
C PRO A 105 -5.75 -13.16 10.93
N ILE A 106 -5.24 -13.18 9.70
CA ILE A 106 -4.92 -11.98 8.93
C ILE A 106 -6.19 -11.17 8.71
N MET A 107 -6.09 -9.85 8.85
CA MET A 107 -7.23 -8.97 8.64
C MET A 107 -6.96 -8.04 7.46
N ILE A 108 -7.88 -8.06 6.50
CA ILE A 108 -7.96 -7.08 5.41
C ILE A 108 -9.11 -6.14 5.74
N LYS A 109 -8.82 -4.85 5.92
CA LYS A 109 -9.81 -3.80 6.18
C LYS A 109 -10.07 -3.02 4.91
N GLU A 110 -11.35 -2.83 4.59
CA GLU A 110 -11.79 -1.95 3.51
C GLU A 110 -12.07 -0.55 4.07
N VAL A 111 -11.56 0.46 3.36
CA VAL A 111 -11.67 1.88 3.72
C VAL A 111 -12.21 2.62 2.53
N GLU A 112 -13.38 3.23 2.71
CA GLU A 112 -13.98 4.11 1.72
C GLU A 112 -13.31 5.49 1.81
N MET A 113 -12.76 5.95 0.69
CA MET A 113 -12.09 7.23 0.59
C MET A 113 -13.02 8.25 -0.04
N SER A 114 -12.98 9.48 0.45
CA SER A 114 -13.48 10.65 -0.28
C SER A 114 -12.32 11.59 -0.60
N LYS A 115 -12.59 12.60 -1.42
CA LYS A 115 -11.63 13.65 -1.79
C LYS A 115 -10.93 14.31 -0.58
N ASN A 116 -11.51 14.24 0.63
CA ASN A 116 -11.00 14.87 1.85
C ASN A 116 -10.45 13.88 2.90
N GLY A 117 -10.31 12.59 2.59
CA GLY A 117 -9.75 11.59 3.52
C GLY A 117 -10.63 10.35 3.68
N ILE A 118 -10.53 9.69 4.84
CA ILE A 118 -11.38 8.53 5.17
C ILE A 118 -12.82 9.01 5.32
N THR A 119 -13.73 8.45 4.54
CA THR A 119 -15.17 8.65 4.75
C THR A 119 -15.69 7.65 5.77
N ARG A 120 -15.29 6.38 5.63
CA ARG A 120 -15.78 5.30 6.46
C ARG A 120 -14.84 4.10 6.42
N ALA A 121 -14.43 3.62 7.60
CA ALA A 121 -13.93 2.25 7.73
C ALA A 121 -15.12 1.29 7.63
N LEU A 122 -15.12 0.39 6.65
CA LEU A 122 -16.19 -0.59 6.53
C LEU A 122 -16.01 -1.68 7.60
N PRO A 123 -17.11 -2.16 8.20
CA PRO A 123 -17.07 -3.15 9.27
C PRO A 123 -16.55 -4.53 8.81
N SER A 124 -16.47 -4.75 7.50
CA SER A 124 -16.01 -6.00 6.92
C SER A 124 -14.49 -6.12 7.04
N ALA A 125 -14.04 -6.92 8.00
CA ALA A 125 -12.68 -7.49 7.99
C ALA A 125 -12.77 -8.87 7.34
N ILE A 126 -12.11 -9.06 6.19
CA ILE A 126 -11.97 -10.38 5.62
C ILE A 126 -10.82 -11.07 6.35
N THR A 127 -11.10 -12.25 6.91
CA THR A 127 -10.05 -13.10 7.45
C THR A 127 -9.52 -13.99 6.33
N ALA A 128 -8.23 -13.86 6.03
CA ALA A 128 -7.60 -14.70 5.03
C ALA A 128 -7.02 -15.94 5.72
N SER A 129 -7.23 -17.13 5.13
CA SER A 129 -6.64 -18.40 5.60
C SER A 129 -5.16 -18.53 5.19
N VAL A 130 -4.44 -17.42 5.22
CA VAL A 130 -3.00 -17.37 4.98
C VAL A 130 -2.28 -17.13 6.31
N SER A 131 -1.05 -17.61 6.41
CA SER A 131 -0.22 -17.45 7.61
C SER A 131 0.48 -16.09 7.69
N ASP A 132 0.63 -15.43 6.54
CA ASP A 132 1.36 -14.16 6.32
C ASP A 132 0.82 -13.42 5.08
N VAL A 133 0.99 -12.09 5.02
CA VAL A 133 0.72 -11.23 3.84
C VAL A 133 1.99 -10.44 3.54
N SER A 134 2.49 -10.54 2.32
CA SER A 134 3.64 -9.76 1.87
C SER A 134 3.33 -8.87 0.66
N GLY A 135 2.05 -8.76 0.30
CA GLY A 135 1.58 -7.99 -0.84
C GLY A 135 0.09 -8.18 -1.06
N LEU A 136 -0.59 -7.11 -1.49
CA LEU A 136 -2.02 -7.09 -1.76
C LEU A 136 -2.26 -6.43 -3.12
N GLU A 137 -3.06 -7.05 -3.99
CA GLU A 137 -3.39 -6.50 -5.32
C GLU A 137 -4.89 -6.59 -5.58
N TYR A 138 -5.50 -5.55 -6.18
CA TYR A 138 -6.93 -5.54 -6.47
C TYR A 138 -7.20 -5.84 -7.95
N HIS A 139 -7.86 -6.98 -8.22
CA HIS A 139 -8.19 -7.39 -9.58
C HIS A 139 -9.64 -7.01 -9.94
N ALA A 140 -9.80 -5.84 -10.58
CA ALA A 140 -11.09 -5.22 -10.88
C ALA A 140 -12.07 -6.11 -11.68
N GLN A 141 -11.59 -6.91 -12.64
CA GLN A 141 -12.47 -7.75 -13.48
C GLN A 141 -13.20 -8.85 -12.68
N ARG A 142 -12.68 -9.21 -11.50
CA ARG A 142 -13.24 -10.28 -10.66
C ARG A 142 -13.55 -9.83 -9.23
N ILE A 143 -13.30 -8.57 -8.89
CA ILE A 143 -13.46 -7.98 -7.55
C ILE A 143 -12.81 -8.88 -6.49
N ARG A 144 -11.50 -9.11 -6.66
CA ARG A 144 -10.71 -9.96 -5.74
C ARG A 144 -9.44 -9.27 -5.31
N CYS A 145 -9.08 -9.45 -4.04
CA CYS A 145 -7.74 -9.14 -3.56
C CYS A 145 -6.86 -10.40 -3.65
N TRP A 146 -5.68 -10.28 -4.24
CA TRP A 146 -4.65 -11.32 -4.23
C TRP A 146 -3.66 -11.03 -3.11
N CYS A 147 -3.35 -12.04 -2.31
CA CYS A 147 -2.37 -11.96 -1.24
C CYS A 147 -1.13 -12.76 -1.66
N CYS A 148 0.02 -12.10 -1.69
CA CYS A 148 1.30 -12.81 -1.82
C CYS A 148 1.79 -13.26 -0.44
N ARG A 149 2.53 -14.37 -0.40
CA ARG A 149 3.10 -14.95 0.81
C ARG A 149 4.61 -14.97 0.68
N THR A 150 5.33 -14.60 1.74
CA THR A 150 6.75 -14.92 1.82
C THR A 150 6.96 -16.41 2.13
N SER A 151 7.80 -17.06 1.32
CA SER A 151 8.38 -18.35 1.66
C SER A 151 9.56 -18.07 2.60
N GLN A 152 9.34 -18.20 3.92
CA GLN A 152 10.32 -18.17 5.04
C GLN A 152 10.28 -16.93 5.94
N LYS A 153 9.90 -17.17 7.20
CA LYS A 153 10.65 -16.73 8.39
C LYS A 153 11.16 -18.01 9.07
#